data_AF-A0A948STJ4-F1
#
_entry.id   AF-A0A948STJ4-F1
#
_cell.length_a   1.000
_cell.length_b   1.000
_cell.length_c   1.000
_cell.angle_alpha   90.00
_cell.angle_beta   90.00
_cell.angle_gamma   90.00
#
_symmetry.space_group_name_H-M   'P 1'
#
loop_
_entity.id
_entity.type
_entity.pdbx_description
1 polymer ?
#
loop_
_entity_poly.entity_id
_entity_poly.type
_entity_poly.pdbx_seq_one_letter_code
_entity_poly.pdbx_strand_id
1 'polypeptide(L)'
;LEQSTRYISYDVRLGGRYRYYRDPDILTGKFGTRYVGDMDRMFDSYSALVESLTDHVRRVVPQGPKDSDFVYRQATRAKALDAVRGALPSAALSNVGIYGSGQAFESLLLRMRSSSLPEARLYADLMLQELRKVIPSFLRRVDQPDRGGRWSQYLVDTATETDLAVRALFDDADPDDSTTESVTLTDFDPDGEDKLLAAICYSHTNRSEATIARRIGAMSHDEKVSLIRAYVGDRSNRRHRPGRAFERTDYRFDVLSDYGAFRDLQRHRMLTIEWQPLTPNHGYVRPELVDDAGQAEVFDEVMERSAGLFDALVGEYPAQAPYAVSMAYRIRYVMQFNAREAMHMLELRSSPQGHPAYRKVALDMHRLIRDVAGHRAIAEAMTHITTEAPELERLEAERRAESRRNMS
;
A
#
# COMPACT_ATOMS: atom_id res chain seq x y z
N LEU A 1 -2.17 -12.37 -7.12
CA LEU A 1 -0.70 -12.29 -6.93
C LEU A 1 -0.18 -11.19 -7.84
N GLU A 2 0.63 -10.27 -7.32
CA GLU A 2 1.23 -9.17 -8.11
C GLU A 2 2.75 -9.29 -8.13
N GLN A 3 3.40 -8.98 -9.27
CA GLN A 3 4.87 -8.88 -9.30
C GLN A 3 5.33 -7.68 -8.46
N SER A 4 6.39 -7.89 -7.68
CA SER A 4 6.89 -6.88 -6.75
C SER A 4 7.94 -6.00 -7.41
N THR A 5 7.71 -4.69 -7.40
CA THR A 5 8.70 -3.67 -7.81
C THR A 5 9.89 -3.57 -6.85
N ARG A 6 9.84 -4.24 -5.70
CA ARG A 6 10.91 -4.26 -4.69
C ARG A 6 12.07 -5.18 -5.05
N TYR A 7 11.80 -6.23 -5.84
CA TYR A 7 12.73 -7.35 -6.03
C TYR A 7 12.90 -7.78 -7.49
N ILE A 8 12.08 -7.24 -8.39
CA ILE A 8 12.11 -7.52 -9.82
C ILE A 8 12.47 -6.22 -10.52
N SER A 9 13.41 -6.29 -11.46
CA SER A 9 13.77 -5.13 -12.27
C SER A 9 12.74 -4.91 -13.38
N TYR A 10 12.42 -3.65 -13.66
CA TYR A 10 11.44 -3.24 -14.67
C TYR A 10 12.10 -2.63 -15.92
N ASP A 11 13.42 -2.75 -16.01
CA ASP A 11 14.34 -2.27 -17.05
C ASP A 11 14.40 -3.18 -18.31
N VAL A 12 13.75 -4.34 -18.30
CA VAL A 12 13.71 -5.24 -19.47
C VAL A 12 12.76 -4.71 -20.54
N ARG A 13 13.30 -4.45 -21.73
CA ARG A 13 12.52 -4.08 -22.92
C ARG A 13 11.92 -5.32 -23.60
N LEU A 14 10.59 -5.42 -23.63
CA LEU A 14 9.86 -6.48 -24.33
C LEU A 14 9.45 -5.99 -25.71
N GLY A 15 9.86 -6.71 -26.78
CA GLY A 15 9.61 -6.25 -28.15
C GLY A 15 10.22 -4.87 -28.44
N GLY A 16 11.34 -4.54 -27.79
CA GLY A 16 12.03 -3.26 -27.93
C GLY A 16 11.46 -2.11 -27.10
N ARG A 17 10.47 -2.35 -26.24
CA ARG A 17 9.77 -1.30 -25.47
C ARG A 17 9.78 -1.55 -23.97
N TYR A 18 9.89 -0.49 -23.18
CA TYR A 18 9.66 -0.56 -21.74
C TYR A 18 8.20 -0.89 -21.40
N ARG A 19 8.01 -1.52 -20.24
CA ARG A 19 6.71 -2.00 -19.76
C ARG A 19 5.98 -0.92 -18.96
N TYR A 20 5.45 0.08 -19.65
CA TYR A 20 4.44 1.00 -19.10
C TYR A 20 3.17 1.00 -19.95
N TYR A 21 2.06 1.36 -19.31
CA TYR A 21 0.76 1.48 -19.97
C TYR A 21 0.80 2.61 -21.02
N ARG A 22 0.35 2.28 -22.23
CA ARG A 22 0.36 3.15 -23.39
C ARG A 22 -1.08 3.41 -23.80
N ASP A 23 -1.67 4.39 -23.15
CA ASP A 23 -3.06 4.80 -23.38
C ASP A 23 -3.26 5.22 -24.84
N PRO A 24 -4.21 4.62 -25.58
CA PRO A 24 -4.42 4.92 -27.00
C PRO A 24 -4.78 6.38 -27.29
N ASP A 25 -5.53 7.03 -26.38
CA ASP A 25 -6.01 8.40 -26.58
C ASP A 25 -4.86 9.40 -26.38
N ILE A 26 -3.99 9.16 -25.39
CA ILE A 26 -2.75 9.94 -25.24
C ILE A 26 -1.83 9.75 -26.44
N LEU A 27 -1.65 8.49 -26.90
CA LEU A 27 -0.71 8.17 -27.98
C LEU A 27 -1.11 8.76 -29.33
N THR A 28 -2.42 8.82 -29.62
CA THR A 28 -2.94 9.39 -30.86
C THR A 28 -3.11 10.91 -30.78
N GLY A 29 -3.16 11.46 -29.57
CA GLY A 29 -3.25 12.89 -29.30
C GLY A 29 -1.92 13.64 -29.41
N LYS A 30 -1.98 14.95 -29.13
CA LYS A 30 -0.84 15.88 -29.26
C LYS A 30 0.33 15.59 -28.29
N PHE A 31 0.06 14.87 -27.20
CA PHE A 31 1.07 14.52 -26.20
C PHE A 31 1.75 13.17 -26.44
N GLY A 32 1.33 12.38 -27.42
CA GLY A 32 1.80 11.00 -27.61
C GLY A 32 3.32 10.86 -27.72
N THR A 33 3.98 11.71 -28.50
CA THR A 33 5.44 11.70 -28.65
C THR A 33 6.15 12.08 -27.34
N ARG A 34 5.63 13.09 -26.63
CA ARG A 34 6.19 13.52 -25.35
C ARG A 34 6.01 12.45 -24.28
N TYR A 35 4.82 11.85 -24.19
CA TYR A 35 4.52 10.76 -23.26
C TYR A 35 5.51 9.61 -23.42
N VAL A 36 5.70 9.11 -24.65
CA VAL A 36 6.66 8.03 -24.92
C VAL A 36 8.08 8.45 -24.59
N GLY A 37 8.51 9.62 -25.06
CA GLY A 37 9.88 10.11 -24.85
C GLY A 37 10.23 10.33 -23.39
N ASP A 38 9.31 10.92 -22.61
CA ASP A 38 9.53 11.19 -21.20
C ASP A 38 9.48 9.88 -20.39
N MET A 39 8.50 9.01 -20.64
CA MET A 39 8.42 7.71 -19.97
C MET A 39 9.64 6.83 -20.29
N ASP A 40 10.11 6.76 -21.54
CA ASP A 40 11.31 6.00 -21.89
C ASP A 40 12.55 6.53 -21.15
N ARG A 41 12.72 7.87 -21.05
CA ARG A 41 13.84 8.47 -20.28
C ARG A 41 13.76 8.20 -18.79
N MET A 42 12.57 8.17 -18.21
CA MET A 42 12.39 7.78 -16.80
C MET A 42 12.84 6.32 -16.58
N PHE A 43 12.49 5.41 -17.50
CA PHE A 43 12.93 4.01 -17.45
C PHE A 43 14.43 3.83 -17.72
N ASP A 44 15.02 4.60 -18.64
CA ASP A 44 16.47 4.60 -18.87
C ASP A 44 17.22 5.05 -17.59
N SER A 45 16.74 6.12 -16.95
CA SER A 45 17.31 6.63 -15.69
C SER A 45 17.14 5.62 -14.56
N TYR A 46 15.98 4.98 -14.44
CA TYR A 46 15.77 3.87 -13.50
C TYR A 46 16.78 2.73 -13.73
N SER A 47 17.04 2.35 -14.98
CA SER A 47 18.03 1.31 -15.32
C SER A 47 19.44 1.70 -14.85
N ALA A 48 19.86 2.94 -15.11
CA ALA A 48 21.16 3.45 -14.68
C ALA A 48 21.29 3.51 -13.14
N LEU A 49 20.23 3.96 -12.46
CA LEU A 49 20.15 3.99 -11.01
C LEU A 49 20.26 2.58 -10.40
N VAL A 50 19.58 1.58 -10.96
CA VAL A 50 19.67 0.18 -10.50
C VAL A 50 21.12 -0.32 -10.53
N GLU A 51 21.84 -0.06 -11.62
CA GLU A 51 23.24 -0.47 -11.78
C GLU A 51 24.14 0.26 -10.78
N SER A 52 24.09 1.59 -10.76
CA SER A 52 24.94 2.43 -9.90
C SER A 52 24.75 2.12 -8.41
N LEU A 53 23.50 1.99 -7.95
CA LEU A 53 23.21 1.65 -6.56
C LEU A 53 23.59 0.21 -6.21
N THR A 54 23.46 -0.73 -7.15
CA THR A 54 23.92 -2.12 -6.93
C THR A 54 25.43 -2.14 -6.70
N ASP A 55 26.19 -1.41 -7.51
CA ASP A 55 27.65 -1.34 -7.39
C ASP A 55 28.09 -0.60 -6.12
N HIS A 56 27.39 0.49 -5.76
CA HIS A 56 27.62 1.18 -4.50
C HIS A 56 27.39 0.24 -3.30
N VAL A 57 26.25 -0.45 -3.23
CA VAL A 57 25.93 -1.38 -2.12
C VAL A 57 26.99 -2.48 -2.00
N ARG A 58 27.45 -3.05 -3.12
CA ARG A 58 28.49 -4.09 -3.11
C ARG A 58 29.86 -3.58 -2.65
N ARG A 59 30.14 -2.30 -2.86
CA ARG A 59 31.39 -1.67 -2.41
C ARG A 59 31.38 -1.41 -0.91
N VAL A 60 30.25 -1.00 -0.34
CA VAL A 60 30.16 -0.57 1.07
C VAL A 60 29.76 -1.70 2.03
N VAL A 61 28.98 -2.69 1.56
CA VAL A 61 28.54 -3.82 2.38
C VAL A 61 29.38 -5.06 2.07
N PRO A 62 30.31 -5.48 2.94
CA PRO A 62 31.14 -6.65 2.68
C PRO A 62 30.34 -7.96 2.69
N GLN A 63 30.74 -8.91 1.86
CA GLN A 63 30.19 -10.26 1.88
C GLN A 63 30.61 -10.97 3.18
N GLY A 64 29.63 -11.49 3.94
CA GLY A 64 29.90 -12.23 5.15
C GLY A 64 30.54 -13.61 4.86
N PRO A 65 31.31 -14.17 5.80
CA PRO A 65 32.02 -15.44 5.60
C PRO A 65 31.10 -16.66 5.42
N LYS A 66 29.80 -16.52 5.74
CA LYS A 66 28.77 -17.55 5.61
C LYS A 66 27.85 -17.34 4.40
N ASP A 67 28.06 -16.28 3.63
CA ASP A 67 27.23 -15.93 2.49
C ASP A 67 27.77 -16.57 1.21
N SER A 68 26.94 -17.29 0.47
CA SER A 68 27.29 -17.65 -0.90
C SER A 68 27.31 -16.39 -1.78
N ASP A 69 28.14 -16.42 -2.84
CA ASP A 69 28.18 -15.33 -3.83
C ASP A 69 26.79 -15.08 -4.44
N PHE A 70 26.00 -16.14 -4.65
CA PHE A 70 24.63 -16.05 -5.13
C PHE A 70 23.72 -15.26 -4.18
N VAL A 71 23.70 -15.64 -2.89
CA VAL A 71 22.86 -14.98 -1.87
C VAL A 71 23.26 -13.52 -1.69
N TYR A 72 24.56 -13.24 -1.65
CA TYR A 72 25.08 -11.88 -1.54
C TYR A 72 24.70 -11.00 -2.75
N ARG A 73 24.86 -11.51 -3.98
CA ARG A 73 24.47 -10.79 -5.20
C ARG A 73 22.96 -10.53 -5.26
N GLN A 74 22.13 -11.47 -4.81
CA GLN A 74 20.67 -11.29 -4.76
C GLN A 74 20.28 -10.23 -3.71
N ALA A 75 20.85 -10.30 -2.50
CA ALA A 75 20.53 -9.37 -1.43
C ALA A 75 20.94 -7.93 -1.76
N THR A 76 22.14 -7.73 -2.30
CA THR A 76 22.65 -6.40 -2.70
C THR A 76 21.83 -5.80 -3.86
N ARG A 77 21.50 -6.58 -4.88
CA ARG A 77 20.63 -6.13 -5.98
C ARG A 77 19.21 -5.81 -5.49
N ALA A 78 18.67 -6.61 -4.58
CA ALA A 78 17.35 -6.35 -4.00
C ALA A 78 17.32 -5.03 -3.21
N LYS A 79 18.38 -4.71 -2.44
CA LYS A 79 18.48 -3.44 -1.73
C LYS A 79 18.51 -2.24 -2.70
N ALA A 80 19.27 -2.34 -3.78
CA ALA A 80 19.29 -1.31 -4.83
C ALA A 80 17.92 -1.14 -5.50
N LEU A 81 17.25 -2.24 -5.85
CA LEU A 81 15.89 -2.21 -6.41
C LEU A 81 14.87 -1.56 -5.46
N ASP A 82 14.94 -1.88 -4.16
CA ASP A 82 14.05 -1.30 -3.15
C ASP A 82 14.26 0.21 -3.00
N ALA A 83 15.49 0.71 -3.15
CA ALA A 83 15.75 2.14 -3.15
C ALA A 83 15.25 2.82 -4.44
N VAL A 84 15.57 2.29 -5.61
CA VAL A 84 15.30 2.99 -6.88
C VAL A 84 13.88 2.80 -7.42
N ARG A 85 13.05 1.93 -6.82
CA ARG A 85 11.66 1.72 -7.27
C ARG A 85 10.83 3.00 -7.31
N GLY A 86 11.19 4.01 -6.50
CA GLY A 86 10.53 5.31 -6.48
C GLY A 86 10.58 6.05 -7.82
N ALA A 87 11.61 5.79 -8.64
CA ALA A 87 11.77 6.39 -9.96
C ALA A 87 10.83 5.80 -11.04
N LEU A 88 10.16 4.67 -10.76
CA LEU A 88 9.21 4.09 -11.70
C LEU A 88 7.91 4.91 -11.72
N PRO A 89 7.37 5.24 -12.91
CA PRO A 89 6.05 5.85 -13.02
C PRO A 89 4.95 4.87 -12.61
N SER A 90 3.80 5.39 -12.17
CA SER A 90 2.64 4.58 -11.76
C SER A 90 2.11 3.69 -12.90
N ALA A 91 2.30 4.09 -14.16
CA ALA A 91 1.95 3.30 -15.33
C ALA A 91 2.86 2.09 -15.58
N ALA A 92 3.90 1.85 -14.78
CA ALA A 92 4.73 0.66 -14.89
C ALA A 92 3.87 -0.62 -14.76
N LEU A 93 3.82 -1.42 -15.84
CA LEU A 93 2.94 -2.58 -15.94
C LEU A 93 3.47 -3.73 -15.08
N SER A 94 2.57 -4.26 -14.24
CA SER A 94 2.78 -5.45 -13.44
C SER A 94 1.72 -6.49 -13.79
N ASN A 95 1.94 -7.73 -13.35
CA ASN A 95 0.95 -8.79 -13.48
C ASN A 95 0.03 -8.76 -12.26
N VAL A 96 -1.27 -8.99 -12.44
CA VAL A 96 -2.22 -9.16 -11.34
C VAL A 96 -2.99 -10.47 -11.49
N GLY A 97 -3.08 -11.23 -10.41
CA GLY A 97 -3.94 -12.41 -10.31
C GLY A 97 -5.07 -12.18 -9.32
N ILE A 98 -6.31 -12.39 -9.75
CA ILE A 98 -7.54 -12.17 -8.99
C ILE A 98 -8.21 -13.52 -8.74
N TYR A 99 -8.71 -13.73 -7.52
CA TYR A 99 -9.54 -14.87 -7.15
C TYR A 99 -10.75 -14.35 -6.36
N GLY A 100 -11.93 -14.87 -6.66
CA GLY A 100 -13.17 -14.45 -6.01
C GLY A 100 -14.33 -15.38 -6.36
N SER A 101 -15.45 -15.20 -5.66
CA SER A 101 -16.71 -15.85 -6.01
C SER A 101 -17.33 -15.22 -7.26
N GLY A 102 -18.28 -15.91 -7.90
CA GLY A 102 -19.00 -15.36 -9.07
C GLY A 102 -19.70 -14.03 -8.77
N GLN A 103 -20.29 -13.88 -7.58
CA GLN A 103 -20.91 -12.63 -7.12
C GLN A 103 -19.88 -11.50 -6.94
N ALA A 104 -18.68 -11.83 -6.45
CA ALA A 104 -17.61 -10.86 -6.33
C ALA A 104 -17.13 -10.36 -7.70
N PHE A 105 -17.05 -11.26 -8.70
CA PHE A 105 -16.73 -10.88 -10.08
C PHE A 105 -17.80 -10.01 -10.74
N GLU A 106 -19.10 -10.29 -10.53
CA GLU A 106 -20.18 -9.42 -11.02
C GLU A 106 -20.00 -7.99 -10.48
N SER A 107 -19.82 -7.86 -9.15
CA SER A 107 -19.61 -6.55 -8.50
C SER A 107 -18.34 -5.85 -8.96
N LEU A 108 -17.25 -6.60 -9.14
CA LEU A 108 -15.97 -6.08 -9.64
C LEU A 108 -16.13 -5.51 -11.05
N LEU A 109 -16.78 -6.25 -11.96
CA LEU A 109 -16.97 -5.81 -13.34
C LEU A 109 -17.82 -4.55 -13.43
N LEU A 110 -18.89 -4.43 -12.64
CA LEU A 110 -19.70 -3.21 -12.59
C LEU A 110 -18.87 -1.99 -12.16
N ARG A 111 -18.02 -2.14 -11.13
CA ARG A 111 -17.12 -1.06 -10.69
C ARG A 111 -16.06 -0.72 -11.73
N MET A 112 -15.42 -1.72 -12.34
CA MET A 112 -14.39 -1.49 -13.36
C MET A 112 -14.94 -0.80 -14.61
N ARG A 113 -16.15 -1.17 -15.06
CA ARG A 113 -16.85 -0.49 -16.17
C ARG A 113 -17.21 0.96 -15.86
N SER A 114 -17.38 1.28 -14.58
CA SER A 114 -17.71 2.63 -14.10
C SER A 114 -16.47 3.48 -13.78
N SER A 115 -15.27 2.93 -13.96
CA SER A 115 -14.03 3.65 -13.70
C SER A 115 -13.81 4.76 -14.73
N SER A 116 -13.19 5.85 -14.31
CA SER A 116 -12.68 6.89 -15.21
C SER A 116 -11.49 6.41 -16.06
N LEU A 117 -10.77 5.38 -15.58
CA LEU A 117 -9.58 4.82 -16.20
C LEU A 117 -9.92 3.93 -17.42
N PRO A 118 -9.40 4.24 -18.63
CA PRO A 118 -9.70 3.47 -19.85
C PRO A 118 -9.32 1.99 -19.79
N GLU A 119 -8.17 1.66 -19.23
CA GLU A 119 -7.68 0.30 -19.02
C GLU A 119 -8.57 -0.50 -18.06
N ALA A 120 -9.12 0.13 -17.02
CA ALA A 120 -10.03 -0.56 -16.11
C ALA A 120 -11.29 -1.02 -16.85
N ARG A 121 -11.85 -0.15 -17.70
CA ARG A 121 -13.01 -0.49 -18.55
C ARG A 121 -12.65 -1.55 -19.59
N LEU A 122 -11.51 -1.41 -20.25
CA LEU A 122 -11.00 -2.40 -21.21
C LEU A 122 -10.82 -3.78 -20.58
N TYR A 123 -10.16 -3.86 -19.42
CA TYR A 123 -9.99 -5.12 -18.70
C TYR A 123 -11.33 -5.68 -18.22
N ALA A 124 -12.32 -4.85 -17.88
CA ALA A 124 -13.66 -5.34 -17.55
C ALA A 124 -14.30 -6.09 -18.73
N ASP A 125 -14.17 -5.57 -19.95
CA ASP A 125 -14.69 -6.24 -21.16
C ASP A 125 -13.97 -7.56 -21.43
N LEU A 126 -12.64 -7.57 -21.36
CA LEU A 126 -11.82 -8.78 -21.53
C LEU A 126 -12.16 -9.84 -20.47
N MET A 127 -12.29 -9.42 -19.20
CA MET A 127 -12.65 -10.31 -18.10
C MET A 127 -14.07 -10.85 -18.26
N LEU A 128 -15.04 -10.02 -18.67
CA LEU A 128 -16.42 -10.45 -18.88
C LEU A 128 -16.50 -11.55 -19.94
N GLN A 129 -15.77 -11.42 -21.05
CA GLN A 129 -15.70 -12.42 -22.11
C GLN A 129 -15.20 -13.77 -21.59
N GLU A 130 -14.10 -13.79 -20.85
CA GLU A 130 -13.51 -15.03 -20.33
C GLU A 130 -14.35 -15.65 -19.21
N LEU A 131 -14.84 -14.83 -18.28
CA LEU A 131 -15.64 -15.33 -17.16
C LEU A 131 -17.00 -15.91 -17.62
N ARG A 132 -17.59 -15.41 -18.72
CA ARG A 132 -18.82 -15.97 -19.29
C ARG A 132 -18.66 -17.43 -19.74
N LYS A 133 -17.46 -17.87 -20.06
CA LYS A 133 -17.18 -19.27 -20.41
C LYS A 133 -17.27 -20.20 -19.19
N VAL A 134 -17.13 -19.66 -17.97
CA VAL A 134 -17.04 -20.45 -16.73
C VAL A 134 -18.24 -20.23 -15.80
N ILE A 135 -18.72 -18.99 -15.67
CA ILE A 135 -19.79 -18.59 -14.73
C ILE A 135 -20.91 -17.74 -15.39
N PRO A 136 -21.48 -18.16 -16.54
CA PRO A 136 -22.38 -17.32 -17.33
C PRO A 136 -23.65 -16.86 -16.58
N SER A 137 -24.16 -17.65 -15.63
CA SER A 137 -25.38 -17.33 -14.87
C SER A 137 -25.24 -16.06 -14.04
N PHE A 138 -24.06 -15.80 -13.46
CA PHE A 138 -23.78 -14.61 -12.65
C PHE A 138 -23.56 -13.35 -13.50
N LEU A 139 -23.25 -13.49 -14.79
CA LEU A 139 -22.77 -12.39 -15.63
C LEU A 139 -23.75 -11.96 -16.72
N ARG A 140 -24.99 -12.48 -16.67
CA ARG A 140 -26.01 -12.18 -17.68
C ARG A 140 -26.44 -10.72 -17.67
N ARG A 141 -26.34 -10.06 -16.51
CA ARG A 141 -26.91 -8.73 -16.27
C ARG A 141 -25.88 -7.59 -16.33
N VAL A 142 -24.59 -7.91 -16.33
CA VAL A 142 -23.48 -6.94 -16.19
C VAL A 142 -23.50 -5.86 -17.28
N ASP A 143 -23.80 -6.23 -18.51
CA ASP A 143 -23.80 -5.37 -19.70
C ASP A 143 -25.20 -5.12 -20.28
N GLN A 144 -26.26 -5.57 -19.60
CA GLN A 144 -27.62 -5.26 -20.01
C GLN A 144 -27.93 -3.79 -19.72
N PRO A 145 -28.43 -3.01 -20.70
CA PRO A 145 -28.70 -1.58 -20.53
C PRO A 145 -29.52 -1.25 -19.28
N ASP A 146 -30.66 -1.93 -19.09
CA ASP A 146 -31.58 -1.69 -17.96
C ASP A 146 -31.19 -2.38 -16.64
N ARG A 147 -30.00 -2.98 -16.56
CA ARG A 147 -29.51 -3.66 -15.35
C ARG A 147 -28.12 -3.17 -14.98
N GLY A 148 -27.07 -3.90 -15.36
CA GLY A 148 -25.69 -3.54 -15.08
C GLY A 148 -25.26 -2.25 -15.78
N GLY A 149 -25.85 -1.92 -16.93
CA GLY A 149 -25.71 -0.62 -17.57
C GLY A 149 -26.20 0.53 -16.68
N ARG A 150 -27.46 0.47 -16.23
CA ARG A 150 -28.03 1.43 -15.25
C ARG A 150 -27.22 1.54 -13.97
N TRP A 151 -26.75 0.41 -13.43
CA TRP A 151 -25.90 0.42 -12.23
C TRP A 151 -24.56 1.11 -12.52
N SER A 152 -23.91 0.76 -13.62
CA SER A 152 -22.63 1.40 -13.98
C SER A 152 -22.81 2.90 -14.18
N GLN A 153 -23.91 3.31 -14.83
CA GLN A 153 -24.25 4.73 -15.00
C GLN A 153 -24.45 5.42 -13.65
N TYR A 154 -25.19 4.82 -12.72
CA TYR A 154 -25.34 5.36 -11.36
C TYR A 154 -24.00 5.58 -10.66
N LEU A 155 -23.06 4.63 -10.78
CA LEU A 155 -21.72 4.78 -10.20
C LEU A 155 -20.92 5.92 -10.86
N VAL A 156 -21.01 6.05 -12.18
CA VAL A 156 -20.39 7.17 -12.92
C VAL A 156 -20.99 8.51 -12.51
N ASP A 157 -22.33 8.60 -12.47
CA ASP A 157 -23.05 9.83 -12.12
C ASP A 157 -22.69 10.26 -10.70
N THR A 158 -22.81 9.35 -9.72
CA THR A 158 -22.49 9.66 -8.33
C THR A 158 -21.04 10.09 -8.14
N ALA A 159 -20.07 9.45 -8.81
CA ALA A 159 -18.68 9.86 -8.75
C ALA A 159 -18.46 11.27 -9.35
N THR A 160 -19.08 11.54 -10.49
CA THR A 160 -18.98 12.83 -11.20
C THR A 160 -19.62 13.96 -10.41
N GLU A 161 -20.86 13.78 -9.95
CA GLU A 161 -21.58 14.79 -9.17
C GLU A 161 -20.90 15.04 -7.81
N THR A 162 -20.31 14.00 -7.20
CA THR A 162 -19.52 14.17 -5.97
C THR A 162 -18.25 14.97 -6.23
N ASP A 163 -17.50 14.67 -7.29
CA ASP A 163 -16.30 15.44 -7.66
C ASP A 163 -16.63 16.92 -7.91
N LEU A 164 -17.71 17.21 -8.64
CA LEU A 164 -18.19 18.58 -8.86
C LEU A 164 -18.57 19.28 -7.55
N ALA A 165 -19.32 18.61 -6.68
CA ALA A 165 -19.73 19.17 -5.39
C ALA A 165 -18.53 19.42 -4.46
N VAL A 166 -17.55 18.52 -4.43
CA VAL A 166 -16.33 18.66 -3.63
C VAL A 166 -15.45 19.80 -4.14
N ARG A 167 -15.24 19.92 -5.45
CA ARG A 167 -14.47 21.04 -6.03
C ARG A 167 -15.09 22.40 -5.72
N ALA A 168 -16.43 22.48 -5.72
CA ALA A 168 -17.14 23.69 -5.33
C ALA A 168 -16.98 24.07 -3.85
N LEU A 169 -16.59 23.12 -2.98
CA LEU A 169 -16.41 23.36 -1.54
C LEU A 169 -14.96 23.73 -1.17
N PHE A 170 -13.97 23.20 -1.89
CA PHE A 170 -12.57 23.26 -1.46
C PHE A 170 -11.65 24.05 -2.40
N ASP A 171 -12.14 24.55 -3.55
CA ASP A 171 -11.34 25.15 -4.63
C ASP A 171 -10.18 24.23 -5.11
N ASP A 172 -9.51 24.58 -6.21
CA ASP A 172 -8.25 23.93 -6.62
C ASP A 172 -7.07 24.49 -5.81
N ALA A 173 -7.19 24.48 -4.48
CA ALA A 173 -6.18 25.02 -3.58
C ALA A 173 -4.90 24.15 -3.56
N ASP A 174 -3.77 24.81 -3.32
CA ASP A 174 -2.49 24.13 -3.10
C ASP A 174 -2.59 23.08 -1.97
N PRO A 175 -1.73 22.04 -1.98
CA PRO A 175 -1.70 21.05 -0.91
C PRO A 175 -1.66 21.67 0.48
N ASP A 176 -2.43 21.09 1.40
CA ASP A 176 -2.37 21.51 2.79
C ASP A 176 -1.05 21.08 3.45
N ASP A 177 -0.17 22.06 3.63
CA ASP A 177 1.11 21.97 4.34
C ASP A 177 0.96 22.17 5.87
N SER A 178 -0.26 22.21 6.41
CA SER A 178 -0.50 22.46 7.84
C SER A 178 0.09 21.40 8.78
N THR A 179 0.37 20.19 8.28
CA THR A 179 0.93 19.09 9.08
C THR A 179 2.28 18.63 8.53
N THR A 180 3.34 18.76 9.32
CA THR A 180 4.67 18.20 8.99
C THR A 180 4.79 16.71 9.31
N GLU A 181 3.84 16.14 10.08
CA GLU A 181 3.86 14.73 10.45
C GLU A 181 3.40 13.82 9.30
N SER A 182 4.15 12.74 9.06
CA SER A 182 3.81 11.75 8.03
C SER A 182 2.62 10.87 8.42
N VAL A 183 2.34 10.72 9.71
CA VAL A 183 1.22 9.93 10.26
C VAL A 183 0.62 10.68 11.44
N THR A 184 -0.67 10.94 11.37
CA THR A 184 -1.44 11.57 12.46
C THR A 184 -2.58 10.64 12.88
N LEU A 185 -2.74 10.38 14.18
CA LEU A 185 -3.93 9.68 14.70
C LEU A 185 -5.07 10.69 14.84
N THR A 186 -6.08 10.59 13.97
CA THR A 186 -7.17 11.56 13.87
C THR A 186 -8.44 11.15 14.60
N ASP A 187 -8.61 9.87 14.89
CA ASP A 187 -9.77 9.36 15.65
C ASP A 187 -9.43 8.06 16.37
N PHE A 188 -9.92 7.92 17.59
CA PHE A 188 -9.83 6.70 18.39
C PHE A 188 -10.91 6.71 19.47
N ASP A 189 -11.19 5.54 20.04
CA ASP A 189 -12.15 5.39 21.14
C ASP A 189 -11.43 5.44 22.50
N PRO A 190 -11.59 6.49 23.32
CA PRO A 190 -10.89 6.60 24.62
C PRO A 190 -11.21 5.47 25.60
N ASP A 191 -12.38 4.82 25.46
CA ASP A 191 -12.79 3.68 26.28
C ASP A 191 -12.41 2.34 25.63
N GLY A 192 -11.54 2.36 24.62
CA GLY A 192 -11.27 1.22 23.73
C GLY A 192 -10.78 -0.03 24.46
N GLU A 193 -9.88 0.12 25.44
CA GLU A 193 -9.39 -1.01 26.23
C GLU A 193 -10.48 -1.61 27.13
N ASP A 194 -11.34 -0.78 27.74
CA ASP A 194 -12.43 -1.26 28.59
C ASP A 194 -13.52 -1.97 27.77
N LYS A 195 -13.81 -1.48 26.56
CA LYS A 195 -14.71 -2.14 25.60
C LYS A 195 -14.14 -3.47 25.12
N LEU A 196 -12.82 -3.55 24.90
CA LEU A 196 -12.12 -4.79 24.57
C LEU A 196 -12.25 -5.79 25.73
N LEU A 197 -11.97 -5.37 26.96
CA LEU A 197 -12.10 -6.21 28.16
C LEU A 197 -13.52 -6.74 28.36
N ALA A 198 -14.53 -5.89 28.17
CA ALA A 198 -15.92 -6.31 28.25
C ALA A 198 -16.24 -7.39 27.20
N ALA A 199 -15.70 -7.25 25.98
CA ALA A 199 -15.88 -8.24 24.93
C ALA A 199 -15.11 -9.55 25.17
N ILE A 200 -13.95 -9.51 25.84
CA ILE A 200 -13.27 -10.72 26.34
C ILE A 200 -14.23 -11.46 27.27
N CYS A 201 -14.82 -10.79 28.25
CA CYS A 201 -15.71 -11.42 29.22
C CYS A 201 -17.03 -11.92 28.62
N TYR A 202 -17.55 -11.28 27.56
CA TYR A 202 -18.89 -11.52 27.04
C TYR A 202 -19.15 -12.99 26.67
N SER A 203 -18.21 -13.64 25.98
CA SER A 203 -18.35 -15.06 25.60
C SER A 203 -18.12 -16.05 26.75
N HIS A 204 -17.73 -15.57 27.94
CA HIS A 204 -17.40 -16.40 29.10
C HIS A 204 -18.36 -16.20 30.28
N THR A 205 -19.46 -15.47 30.09
CA THR A 205 -20.46 -15.25 31.13
C THR A 205 -21.87 -15.26 30.57
N ASN A 206 -22.87 -15.45 31.44
CA ASN A 206 -24.30 -15.26 31.11
C ASN A 206 -24.81 -13.87 31.53
N ARG A 207 -23.91 -12.88 31.66
CA ARG A 207 -24.25 -11.53 32.12
C ARG A 207 -24.47 -10.61 30.92
N SER A 208 -25.34 -9.62 31.08
CA SER A 208 -25.51 -8.56 30.07
C SER A 208 -24.23 -7.73 29.95
N GLU A 209 -24.00 -7.16 28.76
CA GLU A 209 -22.87 -6.28 28.49
C GLU A 209 -22.80 -5.11 29.48
N ALA A 210 -23.93 -4.51 29.84
CA ALA A 210 -23.99 -3.44 30.85
C ALA A 210 -23.51 -3.90 32.24
N THR A 211 -23.75 -5.15 32.62
CA THR A 211 -23.27 -5.70 33.89
C THR A 211 -21.76 -5.96 33.84
N ILE A 212 -21.28 -6.46 32.71
CA ILE A 212 -19.85 -6.68 32.47
C ILE A 212 -19.11 -5.36 32.47
N ALA A 213 -19.56 -4.35 31.73
CA ALA A 213 -18.95 -3.02 31.65
C ALA A 213 -18.82 -2.37 33.04
N ARG A 214 -19.87 -2.45 33.88
CA ARG A 214 -19.78 -1.99 35.28
C ARG A 214 -18.73 -2.73 36.09
N ARG A 215 -18.57 -4.05 35.87
CA ARG A 215 -17.52 -4.82 36.54
C ARG A 215 -16.13 -4.42 36.05
N ILE A 216 -15.94 -4.23 34.75
CA ILE A 216 -14.67 -3.76 34.16
C ILE A 216 -14.30 -2.38 34.71
N GLY A 217 -15.25 -1.44 34.77
CA GLY A 217 -15.00 -0.10 35.33
C GLY A 217 -14.64 -0.11 36.83
N ALA A 218 -15.00 -1.17 37.56
CA ALA A 218 -14.63 -1.35 38.97
C ALA A 218 -13.36 -2.20 39.17
N MET A 219 -12.73 -2.71 38.11
CA MET A 219 -11.49 -3.50 38.20
C MET A 219 -10.29 -2.58 38.38
N SER A 220 -9.34 -3.05 39.20
CA SER A 220 -7.99 -2.49 39.29
C SER A 220 -7.22 -2.68 37.98
N HIS A 221 -6.16 -1.90 37.81
CA HIS A 221 -5.26 -2.03 36.66
C HIS A 221 -4.67 -3.45 36.55
N ASP A 222 -4.23 -4.06 37.65
CA ASP A 222 -3.64 -5.40 37.67
C ASP A 222 -4.64 -6.49 37.24
N GLU A 223 -5.91 -6.36 37.65
CA GLU A 223 -6.96 -7.27 37.21
C GLU A 223 -7.20 -7.14 35.69
N LYS A 224 -7.23 -5.91 35.16
CA LYS A 224 -7.37 -5.64 33.72
C LYS A 224 -6.21 -6.23 32.92
N VAL A 225 -4.97 -5.99 33.36
CA VAL A 225 -3.75 -6.54 32.74
C VAL A 225 -3.75 -8.07 32.77
N SER A 226 -4.14 -8.67 33.89
CA SER A 226 -4.22 -10.13 34.02
C SER A 226 -5.22 -10.74 33.03
N LEU A 227 -6.37 -10.09 32.84
CA LEU A 227 -7.40 -10.53 31.89
C LEU A 227 -6.91 -10.42 30.44
N ILE A 228 -6.27 -9.32 30.05
CA ILE A 228 -5.69 -9.16 28.71
C ILE A 228 -4.60 -10.20 28.47
N ARG A 229 -3.69 -10.40 29.44
CA ARG A 229 -2.62 -11.41 29.33
C ARG A 229 -3.18 -12.81 29.13
N ALA A 230 -4.22 -13.19 29.87
CA ALA A 230 -4.90 -14.47 29.71
C ALA A 230 -5.53 -14.63 28.31
N TYR A 231 -6.07 -13.55 27.73
CA TYR A 231 -6.70 -13.57 26.42
C TYR A 231 -5.70 -13.59 25.25
N VAL A 232 -4.60 -12.85 25.37
CA VAL A 232 -3.55 -12.77 24.35
C VAL A 232 -2.70 -14.05 24.36
N GLY A 233 -2.42 -14.59 25.54
CA GLY A 233 -1.59 -15.79 25.73
C GLY A 233 -0.14 -15.60 25.30
N ASP A 234 0.58 -16.71 25.15
CA ASP A 234 1.95 -16.73 24.66
C ASP A 234 1.96 -16.90 23.12
N ARG A 235 2.27 -15.80 22.42
CA ARG A 235 2.27 -15.74 20.96
C ARG A 235 3.64 -16.15 20.42
N SER A 236 3.85 -17.45 20.19
CA SER A 236 5.09 -17.96 19.56
C SER A 236 5.21 -17.69 18.06
N ASN A 237 4.15 -17.21 17.42
CA ASN A 237 4.11 -16.87 16.01
C ASN A 237 3.20 -15.65 15.80
N ARG A 238 3.60 -14.70 14.97
CA ARG A 238 2.77 -13.52 14.59
C ARG A 238 1.39 -13.89 14.02
N ARG A 239 1.22 -15.13 13.52
CA ARG A 239 -0.06 -15.67 13.04
C ARG A 239 -1.01 -16.07 14.17
N HIS A 240 -0.51 -16.28 15.39
CA HIS A 240 -1.33 -16.44 16.59
C HIS A 240 -1.91 -15.09 16.94
N ARG A 241 -3.10 -14.79 16.42
CA ARG A 241 -3.78 -13.52 16.67
C ARG A 241 -4.75 -13.69 17.83
N PRO A 242 -4.86 -12.70 18.74
CA PRO A 242 -5.94 -12.64 19.69
C PRO A 242 -7.31 -12.72 19.01
N GLY A 243 -8.31 -13.11 19.79
CA GLY A 243 -9.67 -13.29 19.29
C GLY A 243 -10.36 -11.96 18.93
N ARG A 244 -11.66 -12.07 18.62
CA ARG A 244 -12.47 -10.97 18.10
C ARG A 244 -12.70 -9.81 19.07
N ALA A 245 -12.33 -9.93 20.34
CA ALA A 245 -12.46 -8.81 21.28
C ALA A 245 -11.63 -7.58 20.84
N PHE A 246 -10.52 -7.80 20.11
CA PHE A 246 -9.72 -6.73 19.51
C PHE A 246 -10.42 -6.01 18.34
N GLU A 247 -11.61 -6.45 17.91
CA GLU A 247 -12.44 -5.76 16.90
C GLU A 247 -13.33 -4.66 17.52
N ARG A 248 -13.23 -4.41 18.83
CA ARG A 248 -14.11 -3.50 19.58
C ARG A 248 -13.62 -2.07 19.75
N THR A 249 -12.43 -1.78 19.24
CA THR A 249 -11.88 -0.43 19.22
C THR A 249 -11.19 -0.22 17.88
N ASP A 250 -11.35 0.98 17.35
CA ASP A 250 -10.89 1.40 16.03
C ASP A 250 -9.98 2.61 16.14
N TYR A 251 -9.13 2.75 15.12
CA TYR A 251 -8.22 3.88 14.95
C TYR A 251 -8.38 4.41 13.54
N ARG A 252 -8.33 5.74 13.39
CA ARG A 252 -8.24 6.41 12.10
C ARG A 252 -6.96 7.23 12.04
N PHE A 253 -6.21 7.01 10.97
CA PHE A 253 -4.95 7.72 10.71
C PHE A 253 -5.05 8.50 9.41
N ASP A 254 -4.61 9.75 9.44
CA ASP A 254 -4.22 10.50 8.23
C ASP A 254 -2.74 10.20 7.96
N VAL A 255 -2.41 9.80 6.73
CA VAL A 255 -1.07 9.39 6.33
C VAL A 255 -0.66 10.11 5.06
N LEU A 256 0.53 10.70 5.10
CA LEU A 256 1.23 11.23 3.94
C LEU A 256 2.55 10.45 3.77
N SER A 257 2.60 9.58 2.76
CA SER A 257 3.80 8.79 2.44
C SER A 257 3.94 8.58 0.93
N ASP A 258 5.08 8.07 0.47
CA ASP A 258 5.28 7.82 -0.95
C ASP A 258 4.27 6.80 -1.50
N TYR A 259 3.91 6.96 -2.77
CA TYR A 259 2.95 6.09 -3.45
C TYR A 259 3.40 4.62 -3.44
N GLY A 260 4.70 4.36 -3.43
CA GLY A 260 5.27 3.03 -3.25
C GLY A 260 4.84 2.35 -1.94
N ALA A 261 4.93 3.08 -0.82
CA ALA A 261 4.48 2.65 0.50
C ALA A 261 2.96 2.46 0.54
N PHE A 262 2.18 3.40 -0.01
CA PHE A 262 0.73 3.31 -0.11
C PHE A 262 0.29 2.02 -0.83
N ARG A 263 0.86 1.72 -2.00
CA ARG A 263 0.55 0.48 -2.76
C ARG A 263 0.77 -0.79 -1.95
N ASP A 264 1.76 -0.80 -1.06
CA ASP A 264 2.02 -1.95 -0.19
C ASP A 264 1.05 -1.99 1.00
N LEU A 265 0.69 -0.85 1.59
CA LEU A 265 -0.27 -0.76 2.69
C LEU A 265 -1.70 -1.08 2.23
N GLN A 266 -2.10 -0.65 1.03
CA GLN A 266 -3.41 -0.92 0.42
C GLN A 266 -3.73 -2.42 0.25
N ARG A 267 -2.72 -3.30 0.32
CA ARG A 267 -2.90 -4.77 0.23
C ARG A 267 -3.62 -5.36 1.46
N HIS A 268 -3.82 -4.57 2.53
CA HIS A 268 -4.57 -4.98 3.71
C HIS A 268 -6.07 -4.74 3.48
N ARG A 269 -6.75 -5.79 3.04
CA ARG A 269 -8.11 -5.73 2.47
C ARG A 269 -9.26 -5.57 3.46
N MET A 270 -9.01 -5.78 4.75
CA MET A 270 -10.04 -5.66 5.80
C MET A 270 -10.11 -4.25 6.38
N LEU A 271 -9.30 -3.31 5.89
CA LEU A 271 -9.24 -1.94 6.37
C LEU A 271 -10.15 -1.06 5.51
N THR A 272 -10.62 0.05 6.08
CA THR A 272 -11.19 1.15 5.31
C THR A 272 -10.04 2.08 4.90
N ILE A 273 -9.85 2.27 3.60
CA ILE A 273 -8.81 3.13 3.05
C ILE A 273 -9.43 4.04 2.01
N GLU A 274 -9.27 5.34 2.22
CA GLU A 274 -9.66 6.41 1.29
C GLU A 274 -8.41 7.21 0.94
N TRP A 275 -8.26 7.66 -0.30
CA TRP A 275 -7.05 8.35 -0.74
C TRP A 275 -7.35 9.50 -1.70
N GLN A 276 -6.51 10.53 -1.64
CA GLN A 276 -6.53 11.64 -2.58
C GLN A 276 -5.97 11.22 -3.95
N PRO A 277 -6.26 11.96 -5.02
CA PRO A 277 -5.62 11.73 -6.32
C PRO A 277 -4.09 11.72 -6.23
N LEU A 278 -3.45 10.86 -7.03
CA LEU A 278 -1.99 10.82 -7.13
C LEU A 278 -1.51 11.97 -8.03
N THR A 279 -0.82 12.94 -7.44
CA THR A 279 -0.27 14.12 -8.10
C THR A 279 1.18 14.36 -7.63
N PRO A 280 1.98 15.18 -8.33
CA PRO A 280 3.32 15.54 -7.86
C PRO A 280 3.31 16.56 -6.71
N ASN A 281 2.15 17.11 -6.35
CA ASN A 281 2.06 18.33 -5.54
C ASN A 281 2.51 18.16 -4.08
N HIS A 282 2.42 16.95 -3.51
CA HIS A 282 2.90 16.65 -2.15
C HIS A 282 4.42 16.41 -2.07
N GLY A 283 5.15 16.71 -3.16
CA GLY A 283 6.58 16.45 -3.30
C GLY A 283 6.91 14.94 -3.24
N TYR A 284 8.20 14.63 -3.22
CA TYR A 284 8.69 13.24 -3.22
C TYR A 284 9.67 12.95 -2.10
N VAL A 285 9.91 11.66 -1.86
CA VAL A 285 10.95 11.16 -0.96
C VAL A 285 12.08 10.56 -1.79
N ARG A 286 13.29 11.11 -1.65
CA ARG A 286 14.50 10.49 -2.17
C ARG A 286 15.11 9.56 -1.09
N PRO A 287 15.42 8.30 -1.41
CA PRO A 287 16.10 7.42 -0.46
C PRO A 287 17.55 7.83 -0.20
N GLU A 288 18.00 7.73 1.06
CA GLU A 288 19.39 8.05 1.46
C GLU A 288 20.45 7.31 0.62
N LEU A 289 20.18 6.06 0.23
CA LEU A 289 21.09 5.27 -0.61
C LEU A 289 21.35 5.91 -1.98
N VAL A 290 20.40 6.72 -2.50
CA VAL A 290 20.60 7.47 -3.74
C VAL A 290 21.61 8.60 -3.53
N ASP A 291 21.54 9.29 -2.38
CA ASP A 291 22.50 10.32 -2.00
C ASP A 291 23.89 9.71 -1.76
N ASP A 292 23.97 8.60 -1.02
CA ASP A 292 25.22 7.89 -0.73
C ASP A 292 25.91 7.38 -2.01
N ALA A 293 25.12 6.99 -3.01
CA ALA A 293 25.62 6.59 -4.33
C ALA A 293 26.02 7.75 -5.25
N GLY A 294 25.80 9.01 -4.83
CA GLY A 294 26.06 10.19 -5.65
C GLY A 294 25.13 10.29 -6.85
N GLN A 295 23.90 9.79 -6.74
CA GLN A 295 22.91 9.74 -7.82
C GLN A 295 21.72 10.69 -7.60
N ALA A 296 21.88 11.69 -6.72
CA ALA A 296 20.83 12.65 -6.41
C ALA A 296 20.30 13.38 -7.65
N GLU A 297 21.19 13.93 -8.47
CA GLU A 297 20.81 14.69 -9.68
C GLU A 297 19.99 13.84 -10.66
N VAL A 298 20.44 12.60 -10.94
CA VAL A 298 19.73 11.67 -11.82
C VAL A 298 18.33 11.35 -11.28
N PHE A 299 18.20 11.16 -9.97
CA PHE A 299 16.90 10.89 -9.35
C PHE A 299 15.96 12.10 -9.44
N ASP A 300 16.48 13.30 -9.16
CA ASP A 300 15.70 14.54 -9.18
C ASP A 300 15.24 14.89 -10.60
N GLU A 301 16.09 14.67 -11.62
CA GLU A 301 15.70 14.83 -13.03
C GLU A 301 14.54 13.92 -13.43
N VAL A 302 14.45 12.69 -12.88
CA VAL A 302 13.30 11.80 -13.10
C VAL A 302 12.04 12.41 -12.47
N MET A 303 12.16 12.98 -11.27
CA MET A 303 11.03 13.61 -10.58
C MET A 303 10.54 14.84 -11.34
N GLU A 304 11.44 15.70 -11.80
CA GLU A 304 11.10 16.88 -12.62
C GLU A 304 10.40 16.47 -13.92
N ARG A 305 10.92 15.46 -14.61
CA ARG A 305 10.30 14.93 -15.84
C ARG A 305 8.90 14.37 -15.57
N SER A 306 8.75 13.66 -14.47
CA SER A 306 7.48 13.07 -14.03
C SER A 306 6.43 14.15 -13.73
N ALA A 307 6.79 15.20 -12.97
CA ALA A 307 5.91 16.34 -12.70
C ALA A 307 5.57 17.11 -13.99
N GLY A 308 6.57 17.44 -14.80
CA GLY A 308 6.36 18.18 -16.04
C GLY A 308 5.46 17.44 -17.05
N LEU A 309 5.54 16.10 -17.10
CA LEU A 309 4.63 15.29 -17.91
C LEU A 309 3.21 15.25 -17.32
N PHE A 310 3.06 15.15 -16.00
CA PHE A 310 1.76 15.25 -15.32
C PHE A 310 1.07 16.59 -15.65
N ASP A 311 1.76 17.71 -15.50
CA ASP A 311 1.22 19.06 -15.76
C ASP A 311 0.77 19.22 -17.22
N ALA A 312 1.51 18.60 -18.15
CA ALA A 312 1.15 18.62 -19.56
C ALA A 312 -0.15 17.85 -19.85
N LEU A 313 -0.40 16.77 -19.10
CA LEU A 313 -1.54 15.87 -19.32
C LEU A 313 -2.80 16.32 -18.57
N VAL A 314 -2.68 16.83 -17.34
CA VAL A 314 -3.80 16.96 -16.39
C VAL A 314 -4.98 17.80 -16.93
N GLY A 315 -4.72 18.80 -17.77
CA GLY A 315 -5.77 19.65 -18.35
C GLY A 315 -6.66 18.96 -19.38
N GLU A 316 -6.14 17.99 -20.14
CA GLU A 316 -6.90 17.30 -21.21
C GLU A 316 -7.18 15.82 -20.88
N TYR A 317 -6.30 15.20 -20.09
CA TYR A 317 -6.34 13.81 -19.69
C TYR A 317 -6.22 13.67 -18.15
N PRO A 318 -7.13 14.27 -17.36
CA PRO A 318 -7.01 14.29 -15.89
C PRO A 318 -7.00 12.89 -15.26
N ALA A 319 -7.75 11.94 -15.82
CA ALA A 319 -7.78 10.56 -15.31
C ALA A 319 -6.48 9.80 -15.61
N GLN A 320 -5.83 10.10 -16.73
CA GLN A 320 -4.61 9.43 -17.18
C GLN A 320 -3.32 10.15 -16.74
N ALA A 321 -3.37 11.44 -16.40
CA ALA A 321 -2.20 12.19 -15.95
C ALA A 321 -1.41 11.50 -14.81
N PRO A 322 -2.06 10.85 -13.81
CA PRO A 322 -1.37 10.08 -12.79
C PRO A 322 -0.43 8.99 -13.32
N TYR A 323 -0.61 8.48 -14.55
CA TYR A 323 0.31 7.53 -15.20
C TYR A 323 1.75 8.01 -15.24
N ALA A 324 1.95 9.33 -15.36
CA ALA A 324 3.25 9.97 -15.40
C ALA A 324 3.92 10.09 -14.02
N VAL A 325 3.15 9.97 -12.93
CA VAL A 325 3.62 10.25 -11.57
C VAL A 325 4.47 9.10 -11.05
N SER A 326 5.69 9.42 -10.62
CA SER A 326 6.65 8.47 -10.06
C SER A 326 6.24 7.97 -8.69
N MET A 327 6.60 6.73 -8.35
CA MET A 327 6.23 6.11 -7.08
C MET A 327 6.85 6.78 -5.84
N ALA A 328 7.87 7.62 -6.02
CA ALA A 328 8.49 8.41 -4.95
C ALA A 328 7.64 9.61 -4.50
N TYR A 329 6.69 10.07 -5.33
CA TYR A 329 5.79 11.15 -4.95
C TYR A 329 4.87 10.72 -3.81
N ARG A 330 4.61 11.66 -2.90
CA ARG A 330 3.74 11.44 -1.75
C ARG A 330 2.27 11.47 -2.18
N ILE A 331 1.48 10.65 -1.51
CA ILE A 331 0.03 10.61 -1.62
C ILE A 331 -0.56 10.66 -0.21
N ARG A 332 -1.62 11.46 -0.04
CA ARG A 332 -2.36 11.53 1.22
C ARG A 332 -3.51 10.53 1.21
N TYR A 333 -3.63 9.77 2.28
CA TYR A 333 -4.68 8.77 2.44
C TYR A 333 -5.03 8.57 3.91
N VAL A 334 -6.29 8.20 4.13
CA VAL A 334 -6.81 7.82 5.43
C VAL A 334 -6.83 6.30 5.54
N MET A 335 -6.37 5.77 6.67
CA MET A 335 -6.54 4.37 7.02
C MET A 335 -7.34 4.26 8.31
N GLN A 336 -8.45 3.53 8.28
CA GLN A 336 -9.25 3.20 9.45
C GLN A 336 -9.34 1.68 9.62
N PHE A 337 -9.09 1.22 10.85
CA PHE A 337 -9.08 -0.20 11.18
C PHE A 337 -9.16 -0.46 12.68
N ASN A 338 -9.66 -1.65 13.03
CA ASN A 338 -9.74 -2.08 14.43
C ASN A 338 -8.38 -2.53 14.98
N ALA A 339 -8.27 -2.69 16.30
CA ALA A 339 -7.03 -3.14 16.94
C ALA A 339 -6.55 -4.53 16.46
N ARG A 340 -7.46 -5.42 16.03
CA ARG A 340 -7.11 -6.75 15.51
C ARG A 340 -6.45 -6.66 14.14
N GLU A 341 -6.96 -5.78 13.30
CA GLU A 341 -6.39 -5.41 12.01
C GLU A 341 -5.08 -4.66 12.16
N ALA A 342 -5.00 -3.71 13.10
CA ALA A 342 -3.77 -3.00 13.47
C ALA A 342 -2.67 -4.00 13.81
N MET A 343 -2.92 -4.93 14.73
CA MET A 343 -1.95 -5.95 15.10
C MET A 343 -1.45 -6.75 13.89
N HIS A 344 -2.35 -7.14 12.97
CA HIS A 344 -1.94 -7.83 11.76
C HIS A 344 -1.01 -6.99 10.88
N MET A 345 -1.45 -5.77 10.59
CA MET A 345 -0.81 -4.90 9.62
C MET A 345 0.54 -4.42 10.17
N LEU A 346 0.56 -3.90 11.39
CA LEU A 346 1.72 -3.30 12.01
C LEU A 346 2.85 -4.32 12.25
N GLU A 347 2.54 -5.53 12.72
CA GLU A 347 3.56 -6.59 12.89
C GLU A 347 4.09 -7.12 11.56
N LEU A 348 3.25 -7.21 10.53
CA LEU A 348 3.72 -7.61 9.19
C LEU A 348 4.59 -6.52 8.57
N ARG A 349 4.16 -5.25 8.69
CA ARG A 349 4.74 -4.13 7.97
C ARG A 349 5.95 -3.53 8.68
N SER A 350 6.09 -3.71 9.99
CA SER A 350 7.32 -3.35 10.72
C SER A 350 8.46 -4.35 10.54
N SER A 351 8.16 -5.58 10.09
CA SER A 351 9.16 -6.66 9.93
C SER A 351 10.42 -6.20 9.18
N PRO A 352 11.61 -6.77 9.46
CA PRO A 352 12.86 -6.28 8.88
C PRO A 352 12.91 -6.36 7.34
N GLN A 353 12.16 -7.29 6.73
CA GLN A 353 12.03 -7.38 5.26
C GLN A 353 11.10 -6.30 4.66
N GLY A 354 10.51 -5.46 5.50
CA GLY A 354 9.65 -4.36 5.08
C GLY A 354 10.42 -3.24 4.41
N HIS A 355 9.78 -2.54 3.46
CA HIS A 355 10.36 -1.33 2.88
C HIS A 355 10.48 -0.25 3.97
N PRO A 356 11.59 0.50 4.05
CA PRO A 356 11.79 1.53 5.08
C PRO A 356 10.61 2.50 5.22
N ALA A 357 10.04 2.97 4.11
CA ALA A 357 8.93 3.93 4.13
C ALA A 357 7.67 3.42 4.85
N TYR A 358 7.11 2.26 4.47
CA TYR A 358 5.93 1.74 5.16
C TYR A 358 6.26 1.18 6.55
N ARG A 359 7.52 0.82 6.82
CA ARG A 359 7.97 0.44 8.17
C ARG A 359 7.86 1.63 9.10
N LYS A 360 8.32 2.81 8.67
CA LYS A 360 8.15 4.07 9.41
C LYS A 360 6.68 4.31 9.73
N VAL A 361 5.79 4.23 8.72
CA VAL A 361 4.33 4.38 8.92
C VAL A 361 3.80 3.40 9.99
N ALA A 362 4.18 2.12 9.91
CA ALA A 362 3.72 1.11 10.87
C ALA A 362 4.25 1.38 12.30
N LEU A 363 5.50 1.81 12.45
CA LEU A 363 6.07 2.13 13.76
C LEU A 363 5.43 3.40 14.35
N ASP A 364 5.17 4.41 13.53
CA ASP A 364 4.48 5.63 13.96
C ASP A 364 3.05 5.33 14.40
N MET A 365 2.30 4.52 13.65
CA MET A 365 0.96 4.08 14.06
C MET A 365 0.97 3.31 15.39
N HIS A 366 1.92 2.40 15.59
CA HIS A 366 2.06 1.66 16.86
C HIS A 366 2.35 2.61 18.03
N ARG A 367 3.29 3.56 17.83
CA ARG A 367 3.61 4.60 18.82
C ARG A 367 2.39 5.45 19.16
N LEU A 368 1.64 5.90 18.16
CA LEU A 368 0.45 6.73 18.35
C LEU A 368 -0.69 5.98 19.08
N ILE A 369 -0.88 4.68 18.81
CA ILE A 369 -1.82 3.84 19.59
C ILE A 369 -1.41 3.80 21.06
N ARG A 370 -0.11 3.66 21.35
CA ARG A 370 0.39 3.60 22.73
C ARG A 370 0.31 4.95 23.45
N ASP A 371 0.79 6.00 22.80
CA ASP A 371 1.14 7.26 23.44
C ASP A 371 0.03 8.31 23.31
N VAL A 372 -0.69 8.34 22.19
CA VAL A 372 -1.76 9.31 21.94
C VAL A 372 -3.13 8.74 22.30
N ALA A 373 -3.45 7.52 21.83
CA ALA A 373 -4.70 6.87 22.26
C ALA A 373 -4.65 6.38 23.72
N GLY A 374 -3.44 6.22 24.28
CA GLY A 374 -3.25 5.71 25.64
C GLY A 374 -3.51 4.20 25.78
N HIS A 375 -3.69 3.49 24.67
CA HIS A 375 -4.01 2.05 24.65
C HIS A 375 -2.75 1.19 24.79
N ARG A 376 -2.11 1.28 25.96
CA ARG A 376 -0.84 0.60 26.26
C ARG A 376 -0.95 -0.92 26.24
N ALA A 377 -2.02 -1.50 26.77
CA ALA A 377 -2.19 -2.94 26.80
C ALA A 377 -2.42 -3.51 25.39
N ILE A 378 -3.11 -2.77 24.53
CA ILE A 378 -3.25 -3.13 23.11
C ILE A 378 -1.91 -3.06 22.39
N ALA A 379 -1.15 -1.99 22.60
CA ALA A 379 0.17 -1.81 21.98
C ALA A 379 1.18 -2.88 22.44
N GLU A 380 1.19 -3.22 23.73
CA GLU A 380 2.03 -4.27 24.32
C GLU A 380 1.65 -5.68 23.86
N ALA A 381 0.37 -5.91 23.53
CA ALA A 381 -0.06 -7.17 22.95
C ALA A 381 0.52 -7.42 21.55
N MET A 382 1.02 -6.38 20.85
CA MET A 382 1.68 -6.48 19.55
C MET A 382 3.16 -6.87 19.69
N THR A 383 3.41 -8.08 20.18
CA THR A 383 4.76 -8.56 20.56
C THR A 383 5.71 -8.82 19.38
N HIS A 384 5.25 -8.73 18.13
CA HIS A 384 6.09 -8.98 16.94
C HIS A 384 6.43 -7.71 16.16
N ILE A 385 6.31 -6.53 16.79
CA ILE A 385 6.81 -5.27 16.23
C ILE A 385 8.34 -5.29 16.25
N THR A 386 8.97 -4.94 15.14
CA THR A 386 10.44 -4.83 15.04
C THR A 386 10.85 -3.40 14.68
N THR A 387 11.53 -2.73 15.61
CA THR A 387 12.06 -1.37 15.44
C THR A 387 13.36 -1.34 14.67
N GLU A 388 14.20 -2.36 14.81
CA GLU A 388 15.49 -2.46 14.13
C GLU A 388 15.37 -3.21 12.80
N ALA A 389 16.23 -2.85 11.84
CA ALA A 389 16.48 -3.68 10.66
C ALA A 389 17.98 -3.83 10.38
N PRO A 390 18.38 -5.00 9.87
CA PRO A 390 19.75 -5.20 9.42
C PRO A 390 20.02 -4.40 8.15
N GLU A 391 21.30 -4.12 7.90
CA GLU A 391 21.77 -3.39 6.72
C GLU A 391 21.37 -4.06 5.39
N LEU A 392 21.28 -5.40 5.35
CA LEU A 392 20.67 -6.15 4.24
C LEU A 392 19.40 -6.85 4.71
N GLU A 393 18.25 -6.22 4.50
CA GLU A 393 16.93 -6.63 5.01
C GLU A 393 16.53 -8.06 4.60
N ARG A 394 17.06 -8.54 3.47
CA ARG A 394 16.74 -9.85 2.89
C ARG A 394 17.77 -10.94 3.10
N LEU A 395 18.97 -10.63 3.58
CA LEU A 395 20.09 -11.59 3.57
C LEU A 395 19.72 -12.92 4.26
N GLU A 396 19.11 -12.85 5.43
CA GLU A 396 18.67 -14.04 6.17
C GLU A 396 17.53 -14.81 5.48
N ALA A 397 16.65 -14.11 4.76
CA ALA A 397 15.58 -14.76 4.01
C ALA A 397 16.16 -15.55 2.83
N GLU A 398 17.15 -14.99 2.14
CA GLU A 398 17.86 -15.66 1.04
C GLU A 398 18.68 -16.86 1.54
N ARG A 399 19.40 -16.73 2.67
CA ARG A 399 20.07 -17.86 3.33
C ARG A 399 19.11 -19.03 3.59
N ARG A 400 17.94 -18.75 4.18
CA ARG A 400 16.92 -19.76 4.45
C ARG A 400 16.30 -20.36 3.19
N ALA A 401 16.24 -19.61 2.09
CA ALA A 401 15.75 -20.11 0.82
C ALA A 401 16.77 -21.06 0.17
N GLU A 402 18.05 -20.69 0.19
CA GLU A 402 19.16 -21.51 -0.29
C GLU A 402 19.27 -22.82 0.51
N SER A 403 19.25 -22.78 1.84
CA SER A 403 19.29 -24.00 2.66
C SER A 403 18.15 -24.96 2.33
N ARG A 404 16.94 -24.45 2.05
CA ARG A 404 15.79 -25.28 1.65
C ARG A 404 15.97 -25.90 0.26
N ARG A 405 16.61 -25.19 -0.68
CA ARG A 405 16.92 -25.74 -2.02
C ARG A 405 17.96 -26.85 -1.93
N ASN A 406 18.95 -26.70 -1.06
CA ASN A 406 20.00 -27.72 -0.88
C ASN A 406 19.52 -28.97 -0.14
N MET A 407 18.36 -28.91 0.53
CA MET A 407 17.72 -30.05 1.20
C MET A 407 16.67 -30.76 0.33
N SER A 408 16.29 -30.17 -0.81
CA SER A 408 15.37 -30.75 -1.81
C SER A 408 16.16 -31.35 -2.96
#